data_AF-A0A1W4WZX7-F1
#
_entry.id   AF-A0A1W4WZX7-F1
#
_cell.length_a   1.000
_cell.length_b   1.000
_cell.length_c   1.000
_cell.angle_alpha   90.00
_cell.angle_beta   90.00
_cell.angle_gamma   90.00
#
_symmetry.space_group_name_H-M   'P 1'
#
loop_
_entity.id
_entity.type
_entity.pdbx_description
1 polymer ?
#
loop_
_entity_poly.entity_id
_entity_poly.type
_entity_poly.pdbx_seq_one_letter_code
_entity_poly.pdbx_strand_id
1 'polypeptide(L)'
;MVNVHRIVLYNIDNNSSYPHSLLFLKGVIENCGVKCNLKSITSCVTHDKETQIYPVECINSSIKSLIELQIGKNYIKISCACSSAKIVVEYSPRVTDFTVQPLYIVCNGSDGRFQSPPNENNSAESACKRITLGCKILQLIFAELLEMVGHSRKTFELSSAGCCVFNSNLTYQEARKTNQEQLWQYFAKEIMNSSIGSSKTKYLAFLSCTYFNKDKGFVSNNIFDAAEGYVAFGGGGLALLGSACLYTWPEYVSNVLDRFKDESVVNKSQFLDDSCYRGTIAGCYSTTLGSALHELCHTLDLGHTRTGIMGRGFNNIQDFFIKDDYDKNREMGKFYIDLSEFDFNWTANCLSILNYHKWLNSFKNISLGINFNSSMHLLRSLAGIRVVELRSKEKELVIKHWIFDKKVLKYQFQIPIEELSGSDVNEVTIFCIDNAGETLKVSHKLNC
;
A
#
# COMPACT_ATOMS: atom_id res chain seq x y z
N MET A 1 22.50 -35.74 -24.10
CA MET A 1 22.61 -34.31 -23.78
C MET A 1 21.98 -34.10 -22.41
N VAL A 2 22.75 -33.61 -21.44
CA VAL A 2 22.21 -33.27 -20.12
C VAL A 2 21.40 -31.99 -20.30
N ASN A 3 20.10 -32.02 -20.03
CA ASN A 3 19.28 -30.80 -20.08
C ASN A 3 19.85 -29.80 -19.06
N VAL A 4 20.40 -28.70 -19.55
CA VAL A 4 20.94 -27.63 -18.70
C VAL A 4 19.76 -26.86 -18.14
N HIS A 5 19.77 -26.63 -16.84
CA HIS A 5 18.76 -25.83 -16.14
C HIS A 5 18.64 -24.45 -16.76
N ARG A 6 17.41 -23.96 -16.92
CA ARG A 6 17.17 -22.61 -17.44
C ARG A 6 16.36 -21.83 -16.42
N ILE A 7 16.90 -20.70 -15.99
CA ILE A 7 16.16 -19.74 -15.16
C ILE A 7 15.41 -18.81 -16.12
N VAL A 8 14.09 -18.76 -15.98
CA VAL A 8 13.21 -17.89 -16.78
C VAL A 8 12.50 -16.94 -15.84
N LEU A 9 12.78 -15.64 -15.97
CA LEU A 9 12.03 -14.60 -15.28
C LEU A 9 10.85 -14.17 -16.16
N TYR A 10 9.69 -13.97 -15.57
CA TYR A 10 8.46 -13.75 -16.35
C TYR A 10 7.75 -12.42 -16.06
N ASN A 11 8.08 -11.73 -14.96
CA ASN A 11 7.45 -10.45 -14.60
C ASN A 11 8.38 -9.23 -14.75
N ILE A 12 9.52 -9.42 -15.43
CA ILE A 12 10.56 -8.40 -15.58
C ILE A 12 11.19 -8.50 -16.96
N ASP A 13 11.34 -7.35 -17.60
CA ASP A 13 11.96 -7.20 -18.92
C ASP A 13 13.36 -6.58 -18.80
N ASN A 14 14.27 -6.98 -19.68
CA ASN A 14 15.61 -6.43 -19.67
C ASN A 14 15.62 -4.98 -20.17
N ASN A 15 16.37 -4.11 -19.49
CA ASN A 15 16.43 -2.67 -19.68
C ASN A 15 15.11 -1.92 -19.40
N SER A 16 14.21 -2.49 -18.57
CA SER A 16 13.05 -1.76 -18.07
C SER A 16 13.44 -0.75 -16.98
N SER A 17 12.59 0.27 -16.80
CA SER A 17 12.74 1.31 -15.77
C SER A 17 11.60 1.21 -14.75
N TYR A 18 11.94 1.36 -13.47
CA TYR A 18 11.02 1.29 -12.34
C TYR A 18 11.01 2.61 -11.57
N PRO A 19 9.83 3.09 -11.09
CA PRO A 19 9.74 4.30 -10.29
C PRO A 19 9.90 4.06 -8.78
N HIS A 20 10.26 2.84 -8.36
CA HIS A 20 10.41 2.44 -6.96
C HIS A 20 11.66 1.58 -6.75
N SER A 21 12.17 1.60 -5.52
CA SER A 21 13.42 0.93 -5.16
C SER A 21 13.29 -0.58 -4.95
N LEU A 22 12.12 -1.10 -4.56
CA LEU A 22 11.95 -2.55 -4.38
C LEU A 22 11.46 -3.22 -5.65
N LEU A 23 12.03 -4.37 -5.98
CA LEU A 23 11.64 -5.16 -7.12
C LEU A 23 11.35 -6.59 -6.69
N PHE A 24 10.16 -7.08 -6.99
CA PHE A 24 9.76 -8.46 -6.69
C PHE A 24 9.97 -9.33 -7.93
N LEU A 25 11.05 -10.09 -7.93
CA LEU A 25 11.40 -11.01 -9.00
C LEU A 25 10.57 -12.28 -8.89
N LYS A 26 9.89 -12.65 -9.99
CA LYS A 26 9.21 -13.92 -10.15
C LYS A 26 9.75 -14.66 -11.37
N GLY A 27 10.02 -15.94 -11.22
CA GLY A 27 10.56 -16.76 -12.29
C GLY A 27 10.36 -18.24 -12.04
N VAL A 28 10.89 -19.05 -12.94
CA VAL A 28 10.93 -20.50 -12.81
C VAL A 28 12.24 -21.10 -13.24
N ILE A 29 12.54 -22.28 -12.67
CA ILE A 29 13.64 -23.12 -13.08
C ILE A 29 13.09 -24.24 -13.96
N GLU A 30 13.29 -24.11 -15.27
CA GLU A 30 12.95 -25.16 -16.22
C GLU A 30 14.04 -26.24 -16.25
N ASN A 31 13.63 -27.46 -16.61
CA ASN A 31 14.50 -28.64 -16.77
C ASN A 31 15.23 -29.07 -15.49
N CYS A 32 14.56 -28.97 -14.34
CA CYS A 32 15.12 -29.43 -13.07
C CYS A 32 15.27 -30.96 -13.02
N GLY A 33 16.47 -31.45 -13.34
CA GLY A 33 16.80 -32.86 -13.18
C GLY A 33 16.94 -33.25 -11.71
N VAL A 34 16.67 -34.51 -11.38
CA VAL A 34 16.70 -35.12 -10.02
C VAL A 34 18.02 -34.90 -9.25
N LYS A 35 19.10 -34.46 -9.92
CA LYS A 35 20.44 -34.27 -9.34
C LYS A 35 20.81 -32.82 -9.00
N CYS A 36 19.97 -31.82 -9.29
CA CYS A 36 20.30 -30.44 -8.94
C CYS A 36 19.95 -30.18 -7.47
N ASN A 37 20.97 -30.00 -6.65
CA ASN A 37 20.79 -29.60 -5.26
C ASN A 37 20.35 -28.13 -5.27
N LEU A 38 19.04 -27.87 -5.36
CA LEU A 38 18.41 -26.54 -5.38
C LEU A 38 18.65 -25.71 -4.10
N LYS A 39 19.50 -26.20 -3.18
CA LYS A 39 19.77 -25.65 -1.85
C LYS A 39 20.54 -24.33 -1.85
N SER A 40 21.02 -23.84 -2.99
CA SER A 40 21.74 -22.56 -3.07
C SER A 40 21.35 -21.78 -4.33
N ILE A 41 20.15 -21.22 -4.33
CA ILE A 41 19.77 -20.20 -5.30
C ILE A 41 20.00 -18.83 -4.65
N THR A 42 20.72 -17.96 -5.34
CA THR A 42 20.98 -16.61 -4.86
C THR A 42 20.63 -15.60 -5.94
N SER A 43 20.08 -14.46 -5.51
CA SER A 43 19.93 -13.28 -6.34
C SER A 43 20.88 -12.23 -5.81
N CYS A 44 21.67 -11.63 -6.69
CA CYS A 44 22.50 -10.50 -6.32
C CYS A 44 22.21 -9.31 -7.23
N VAL A 45 22.30 -8.12 -6.65
CA VAL A 45 22.21 -6.85 -7.34
C VAL A 45 23.57 -6.19 -7.26
N THR A 46 24.14 -5.87 -8.41
CA THR A 46 25.39 -5.12 -8.50
C THR A 46 25.08 -3.70 -8.99
N HIS A 47 25.57 -2.70 -8.26
CA HIS A 47 25.49 -1.28 -8.60
C HIS A 47 26.81 -0.62 -8.23
N ASP A 48 27.39 0.19 -9.13
CA ASP A 48 28.67 0.90 -8.91
C ASP A 48 29.79 0.06 -8.26
N LYS A 49 29.89 -1.22 -8.65
CA LYS A 49 30.84 -2.25 -8.18
C LYS A 49 30.53 -2.85 -6.81
N GLU A 50 29.53 -2.36 -6.08
CA GLU A 50 29.03 -2.99 -4.88
C GLU A 50 28.02 -4.08 -5.25
N THR A 51 28.06 -5.22 -4.55
CA THR A 51 27.14 -6.33 -4.80
C THR A 51 26.44 -6.73 -3.51
N GLN A 52 25.12 -6.62 -3.51
CA GLN A 52 24.28 -7.07 -2.41
C GLN A 52 23.61 -8.39 -2.78
N ILE A 53 23.54 -9.33 -1.84
CA ILE A 53 22.90 -10.64 -2.01
C ILE A 53 21.57 -10.62 -1.28
N TYR A 54 20.54 -11.13 -1.96
CA TYR A 54 19.19 -11.30 -1.44
C TYR A 54 18.80 -12.77 -1.46
N PRO A 55 18.00 -13.22 -0.48
CA PRO A 55 17.49 -14.58 -0.45
C PRO A 55 16.55 -14.83 -1.63
N VAL A 56 16.62 -16.05 -2.16
CA VAL A 56 15.68 -16.53 -3.19
C VAL A 56 14.91 -17.69 -2.61
N GLU A 57 13.60 -17.54 -2.58
CA GLU A 57 12.70 -18.65 -2.33
C GLU A 57 12.56 -19.49 -3.60
N CYS A 58 12.59 -20.82 -3.45
CA CYS A 58 12.33 -21.75 -4.53
C CYS A 58 11.40 -22.87 -4.06
N ILE A 59 10.14 -22.84 -4.50
CA ILE A 59 9.13 -23.87 -4.20
C ILE A 59 8.62 -24.43 -5.53
N ASN A 60 8.62 -25.75 -5.71
CA ASN A 60 8.12 -26.40 -6.94
C ASN A 60 8.69 -25.80 -8.25
N SER A 61 9.97 -25.40 -8.24
CA SER A 61 10.66 -24.69 -9.33
C SER A 61 10.22 -23.24 -9.57
N SER A 62 9.20 -22.73 -8.88
CA SER A 62 8.86 -21.31 -8.78
C SER A 62 9.90 -20.60 -7.94
N ILE A 63 10.50 -19.53 -8.47
CA ILE A 63 11.45 -18.68 -7.76
C ILE A 63 10.86 -17.31 -7.48
N LYS A 64 11.06 -16.85 -6.24
CA LYS A 64 10.63 -15.54 -5.76
C LYS A 64 11.78 -14.87 -5.02
N SER A 65 12.03 -13.60 -5.30
CA SER A 65 13.04 -12.82 -4.58
C SER A 65 12.63 -11.35 -4.52
N LEU A 66 12.75 -10.75 -3.35
CA LEU A 66 12.56 -9.32 -3.17
C LEU A 66 13.93 -8.67 -3.05
N ILE A 67 14.23 -7.76 -3.98
CA ILE A 67 15.52 -7.08 -4.06
C ILE A 67 15.34 -5.57 -3.97
N GLU A 68 16.39 -4.88 -3.53
CA GLU A 68 16.42 -3.42 -3.46
C GLU A 68 17.40 -2.86 -4.49
N LEU A 69 16.94 -1.84 -5.21
CA LEU A 69 17.64 -1.16 -6.28
C LEU A 69 18.22 0.15 -5.77
N GLN A 70 19.38 0.52 -6.32
CA GLN A 70 19.97 1.84 -6.17
C GLN A 70 19.58 2.74 -7.35
N ILE A 71 19.56 4.05 -7.17
CA ILE A 71 19.17 4.99 -8.25
C ILE A 71 20.07 4.78 -9.47
N GLY A 72 19.48 4.69 -10.65
CA GLY A 72 20.18 4.40 -11.91
C GLY A 72 20.22 2.92 -12.24
N LYS A 73 21.27 2.47 -12.93
CA LYS A 73 21.37 1.12 -13.49
C LYS A 73 21.76 0.09 -12.43
N ASN A 74 21.04 -1.02 -12.40
CA ASN A 74 21.25 -2.16 -11.50
C ASN A 74 21.43 -3.43 -12.33
N TYR A 75 22.49 -4.18 -12.05
CA TYR A 75 22.79 -5.44 -12.71
C TYR A 75 22.39 -6.59 -11.81
N ILE A 76 21.31 -7.27 -12.16
CA ILE A 76 20.74 -8.36 -11.37
C ILE A 76 21.22 -9.68 -11.95
N LYS A 77 21.71 -10.57 -11.09
CA LYS A 77 22.06 -11.94 -11.44
C LYS A 77 21.36 -12.91 -10.49
N ILE A 78 20.62 -13.85 -11.06
CA ILE A 78 20.06 -14.99 -10.33
C ILE A 78 20.89 -16.20 -10.69
N SER A 79 21.46 -16.87 -9.69
CA SER A 79 22.35 -18.00 -9.87
C SER A 79 21.75 -19.25 -9.21
N CYS A 80 21.70 -20.34 -9.96
CA CYS A 80 21.51 -21.70 -9.48
C CYS A 80 22.80 -22.49 -9.81
N ALA A 81 23.11 -23.56 -9.09
CA ALA A 81 24.41 -24.27 -9.12
C ALA A 81 25.01 -24.56 -10.52
N CYS A 82 24.21 -24.59 -11.58
CA CYS A 82 24.64 -24.85 -12.95
C CYS A 82 24.02 -23.91 -14.01
N SER A 83 23.37 -22.81 -13.61
CA SER A 83 22.75 -21.85 -14.53
C SER A 83 22.64 -20.46 -13.91
N SER A 84 22.65 -19.41 -14.73
CA SER A 84 22.38 -18.06 -14.25
C SER A 84 21.57 -17.24 -15.24
N ALA A 85 20.58 -16.51 -14.75
CA ALA A 85 19.92 -15.44 -15.49
C ALA A 85 20.55 -14.10 -15.10
N LYS A 86 20.72 -13.21 -16.09
CA LYS A 86 21.22 -11.85 -15.90
C LYS A 86 20.22 -10.88 -16.52
N ILE A 87 19.92 -9.81 -15.81
CA ILE A 87 19.03 -8.76 -16.27
C ILE A 87 19.53 -7.42 -15.76
N VAL A 88 19.36 -6.38 -16.58
CA VAL A 88 19.71 -5.02 -16.24
C VAL A 88 18.40 -4.24 -16.14
N VAL A 89 18.24 -3.48 -15.07
CA VAL A 89 17.10 -2.59 -14.88
C VAL A 89 17.58 -1.22 -14.42
N GLU A 90 16.72 -0.22 -14.58
CA GLU A 90 16.97 1.12 -14.09
C GLU A 90 15.96 1.48 -13.00
N TYR A 91 16.42 1.98 -11.87
CA TYR A 91 15.55 2.62 -10.89
C TYR A 91 15.63 4.14 -11.10
N SER A 92 14.53 4.72 -11.56
CA SER A 92 14.40 6.14 -11.88
C SER A 92 13.22 6.72 -11.11
N PRO A 93 13.44 7.26 -9.89
CA PRO A 93 12.38 7.87 -9.09
C PRO A 93 11.61 8.94 -9.85
N ARG A 94 10.35 9.18 -9.47
CA ARG A 94 9.52 10.17 -10.14
C ARG A 94 9.95 11.57 -9.70
N VAL A 95 10.23 12.45 -10.67
CA VAL A 95 10.47 13.86 -10.38
C VAL A 95 9.13 14.57 -10.16
N THR A 96 8.86 14.98 -8.93
CA THR A 96 7.59 15.63 -8.54
C THR A 96 7.75 16.42 -7.24
N ASP A 97 6.86 17.39 -7.02
CA ASP A 97 6.72 18.07 -5.72
C ASP A 97 5.79 17.31 -4.76
N PHE A 98 5.05 16.30 -5.26
CA PHE A 98 4.04 15.57 -4.50
C PHE A 98 4.64 14.31 -3.88
N THR A 99 4.76 14.29 -2.54
CA THR A 99 5.43 13.20 -1.82
C THR A 99 4.56 12.58 -0.74
N VAL A 100 4.94 11.38 -0.31
CA VAL A 100 4.48 10.74 0.92
C VAL A 100 5.62 10.76 1.93
N GLN A 101 5.38 11.36 3.09
CA GLN A 101 6.31 11.42 4.22
C GLN A 101 5.88 10.41 5.29
N PRO A 102 6.64 9.33 5.51
CA PRO A 102 6.40 8.45 6.64
C PRO A 102 6.84 9.13 7.95
N LEU A 103 6.05 9.00 9.01
CA LEU A 103 6.33 9.60 10.33
C LEU A 103 6.23 8.56 11.43
N TYR A 104 7.08 8.68 12.43
CA TYR A 104 6.94 8.01 13.72
C TYR A 104 6.71 9.06 14.81
N ILE A 105 5.49 9.14 15.33
CA ILE A 105 5.06 10.18 16.26
C ILE A 105 5.43 9.77 17.68
N VAL A 106 6.30 10.55 18.32
CA VAL A 106 6.68 10.41 19.73
C VAL A 106 5.96 11.47 20.54
N CYS A 107 5.00 11.04 21.35
CA CYS A 107 4.28 11.93 22.26
C CYS A 107 5.16 12.41 23.41
N ASN A 108 4.87 13.60 23.91
CA ASN A 108 5.56 14.16 25.06
C ASN A 108 5.51 13.21 26.28
N GLY A 109 6.63 13.08 26.97
CA GLY A 109 6.82 12.16 28.10
C GLY A 109 6.94 10.67 27.74
N SER A 110 6.94 10.31 26.45
CA SER A 110 7.26 8.95 25.98
C SER A 110 8.77 8.80 25.77
N ASP A 111 9.30 7.58 25.98
CA ASP A 111 10.67 7.22 25.60
C ASP A 111 10.79 6.86 24.09
N GLY A 112 9.66 6.91 23.37
CA GLY A 112 9.57 6.64 21.95
C GLY A 112 9.61 5.15 21.58
N ARG A 113 9.61 4.22 22.55
CA ARG A 113 9.60 2.79 22.25
C ARG A 113 8.18 2.30 22.00
N PHE A 114 8.00 1.50 20.94
CA PHE A 114 6.73 0.81 20.72
C PHE A 114 6.68 -0.52 21.50
N GLN A 115 5.50 -1.09 21.70
CA GLN A 115 5.37 -2.36 22.41
C GLN A 115 5.89 -3.53 21.56
N SER A 116 6.74 -4.39 22.14
CA SER A 116 7.31 -5.55 21.44
C SER A 116 7.72 -6.67 22.40
N PRO A 117 7.95 -7.89 21.88
CA PRO A 117 8.68 -8.94 22.60
C PRO A 117 10.09 -8.51 23.02
N PRO A 118 10.67 -9.10 24.09
CA PRO A 118 11.99 -8.71 24.61
C PRO A 118 13.15 -8.80 23.60
N ASN A 119 13.05 -9.71 22.62
CA ASN A 119 14.09 -9.93 21.61
C ASN A 119 13.89 -9.09 20.34
N GLU A 120 12.82 -8.30 20.25
CA GLU A 120 12.55 -7.41 19.13
C GLU A 120 13.04 -6.00 19.44
N ASN A 121 13.76 -5.40 18.48
CA ASN A 121 14.18 -4.02 18.61
C ASN A 121 12.98 -3.07 18.46
N ASN A 122 12.66 -2.35 19.52
CA ASN A 122 11.55 -1.41 19.56
C ASN A 122 11.93 0.06 19.74
N SER A 123 13.16 0.43 19.39
CA SER A 123 13.56 1.83 19.37
C SER A 123 12.81 2.63 18.30
N ALA A 124 12.79 3.95 18.42
CA ALA A 124 12.29 4.84 17.37
C ALA A 124 13.05 4.66 16.04
N GLU A 125 14.34 4.33 16.08
CA GLU A 125 15.14 4.02 14.90
C GLU A 125 14.64 2.75 14.19
N SER A 126 14.37 1.68 14.94
CA SER A 126 13.77 0.45 14.41
C SER A 126 12.41 0.73 13.81
N ALA A 127 11.57 1.52 14.49
CA ALA A 127 10.27 1.92 13.97
C ALA A 127 10.40 2.62 12.61
N CYS A 128 11.30 3.61 12.50
CA CYS A 128 11.54 4.30 11.23
C CYS A 128 12.05 3.37 10.13
N LYS A 129 12.92 2.39 10.43
CA LYS A 129 13.37 1.39 9.45
C LYS A 129 12.21 0.54 8.94
N ARG A 130 11.40 -0.01 9.85
CA ARG A 130 10.22 -0.84 9.54
C ARG A 130 9.19 -0.08 8.72
N ILE A 131 8.87 1.15 9.12
CA ILE A 131 7.91 2.02 8.42
C ILE A 131 8.45 2.38 7.02
N THR A 132 9.73 2.74 6.89
CA THR A 132 10.34 3.05 5.59
C THR A 132 10.28 1.86 4.65
N LEU A 133 10.62 0.65 5.14
CA LEU A 133 10.53 -0.57 4.35
C LEU A 133 9.08 -0.88 3.97
N GLY A 134 8.14 -0.75 4.90
CA GLY A 134 6.71 -0.90 4.62
C GLY A 134 6.24 0.04 3.52
N CYS A 135 6.63 1.31 3.56
CA CYS A 135 6.31 2.26 2.50
C CYS A 135 6.88 1.88 1.13
N LYS A 136 8.13 1.38 1.08
CA LYS A 136 8.71 0.88 -0.17
C LYS A 136 7.95 -0.35 -0.71
N ILE A 137 7.47 -1.22 0.18
CA ILE A 137 6.61 -2.35 -0.17
C ILE A 137 5.28 -1.85 -0.75
N LEU A 138 4.66 -0.83 -0.13
CA LEU A 138 3.46 -0.20 -0.67
C LEU A 138 3.74 0.39 -2.06
N GLN A 139 4.87 1.08 -2.27
CA GLN A 139 5.21 1.63 -3.59
C GLN A 139 5.24 0.55 -4.68
N LEU A 140 5.90 -0.58 -4.39
CA LEU A 140 5.98 -1.76 -5.27
C LEU A 140 4.58 -2.30 -5.60
N ILE A 141 3.73 -2.48 -4.58
CA ILE A 141 2.37 -3.00 -4.76
C ILE A 141 1.56 -2.11 -5.69
N PHE A 142 1.56 -0.79 -5.48
CA PHE A 142 0.85 0.15 -6.36
C PHE A 142 1.31 0.04 -7.82
N ALA A 143 2.63 0.00 -8.05
CA ALA A 143 3.18 -0.01 -9.40
C ALA A 143 2.83 -1.29 -10.15
N GLU A 144 2.99 -2.46 -9.51
CA GLU A 144 2.72 -3.74 -10.14
C GLU A 144 1.22 -3.95 -10.39
N LEU A 145 0.35 -3.50 -9.47
CA LEU A 145 -1.09 -3.60 -9.68
C LEU A 145 -1.59 -2.73 -10.84
N LEU A 146 -1.07 -1.50 -10.96
CA LEU A 146 -1.41 -0.62 -12.07
C LEU A 146 -0.94 -1.22 -13.40
N GLU A 147 0.26 -1.81 -13.44
CA GLU A 147 0.75 -2.53 -14.62
C GLU A 147 -0.12 -3.73 -14.98
N MET A 148 -0.54 -4.53 -13.99
CA MET A 148 -1.37 -5.72 -14.21
C MET A 148 -2.71 -5.40 -14.87
N VAL A 149 -3.28 -4.21 -14.63
CA VAL A 149 -4.54 -3.77 -15.27
C VAL A 149 -4.32 -2.97 -16.55
N GLY A 150 -3.09 -2.97 -17.09
CA GLY A 150 -2.76 -2.34 -18.37
C GLY A 150 -2.52 -0.82 -18.28
N HIS A 151 -2.39 -0.26 -17.08
CA HIS A 151 -1.78 1.06 -16.91
C HIS A 151 -0.25 0.93 -16.89
N SER A 152 0.47 2.05 -16.88
CA SER A 152 1.92 2.02 -16.66
C SER A 152 2.22 1.82 -15.17
N ARG A 153 3.32 1.14 -14.83
CA ARG A 153 3.93 1.18 -13.49
C ARG A 153 4.05 2.62 -12.97
N LYS A 154 3.12 3.01 -12.11
CA LYS A 154 3.10 4.31 -11.43
C LYS A 154 2.98 4.05 -9.94
N THR A 155 3.57 4.93 -9.16
CA THR A 155 3.45 4.90 -7.71
C THR A 155 3.70 6.27 -7.14
N PHE A 156 3.44 6.45 -5.86
CA PHE A 156 3.70 7.71 -5.18
C PHE A 156 5.20 7.88 -4.93
N GLU A 157 5.68 9.13 -4.87
CA GLU A 157 7.07 9.41 -4.52
C GLU A 157 7.24 9.45 -3.00
N LEU A 158 8.27 8.80 -2.48
CA LEU A 158 8.61 8.88 -1.05
C LEU A 158 9.52 10.07 -0.78
N SER A 159 9.36 10.69 0.39
CA SER A 159 10.34 11.65 0.87
C SER A 159 11.73 11.00 0.94
N SER A 160 12.74 11.69 0.39
CA SER A 160 14.12 11.20 0.33
C SER A 160 14.74 10.95 1.71
N ALA A 161 14.21 11.58 2.76
CA ALA A 161 14.65 11.37 4.13
C ALA A 161 14.21 10.03 4.74
N GLY A 162 13.30 9.29 4.09
CA GLY A 162 12.63 8.13 4.69
C GLY A 162 11.72 8.52 5.86
N CYS A 163 11.41 7.56 6.73
CA CYS A 163 10.62 7.83 7.93
C CYS A 163 11.39 8.72 8.92
N CYS A 164 10.75 9.80 9.40
CA CYS A 164 11.32 10.67 10.41
C CYS A 164 10.53 10.63 11.73
N VAL A 165 11.24 10.89 12.83
CA VAL A 165 10.62 11.01 14.15
C VAL A 165 9.98 12.39 14.28
N PHE A 166 8.69 12.42 14.61
CA PHE A 166 7.94 13.65 14.87
C PHE A 166 7.61 13.73 16.37
N ASN A 167 8.22 14.68 17.07
CA ASN A 167 7.96 14.89 18.49
C ASN A 167 6.72 15.78 18.66
N SER A 168 5.67 15.22 19.26
CA SER A 168 4.40 15.90 19.50
C SER A 168 4.35 16.54 20.89
N ASN A 169 3.62 17.65 21.01
CA ASN A 169 3.34 18.27 22.30
C ASN A 169 2.27 17.51 23.11
N LEU A 170 1.46 16.67 22.46
CA LEU A 170 0.47 15.83 23.14
C LEU A 170 1.18 14.83 24.06
N THR A 171 0.75 14.73 25.31
CA THR A 171 1.34 13.74 26.21
C THR A 171 0.89 12.33 25.83
N TYR A 172 1.73 11.33 26.08
CA TYR A 172 1.34 9.94 25.77
C TYR A 172 0.12 9.47 26.58
N GLN A 173 -0.08 10.03 27.79
CA GLN A 173 -1.22 9.71 28.66
C GLN A 173 -2.54 10.24 28.11
N GLU A 174 -2.53 11.46 27.56
CA GLU A 174 -3.68 12.04 26.86
C GLU A 174 -3.94 11.28 25.56
N ALA A 175 -2.90 11.00 24.78
CA ALA A 175 -3.03 10.28 23.53
C ALA A 175 -3.72 8.92 23.71
N ARG A 176 -3.33 8.16 24.75
CA ARG A 176 -3.91 6.85 25.07
C ARG A 176 -5.39 6.87 25.48
N LYS A 177 -5.91 8.02 25.93
CA LYS A 177 -7.30 8.21 26.35
C LYS A 177 -8.18 8.88 25.29
N THR A 178 -7.56 9.35 24.20
CA THR A 178 -8.24 10.10 23.15
C THR A 178 -8.75 9.14 22.08
N ASN A 179 -9.94 9.40 21.53
CA ASN A 179 -10.49 8.55 20.47
C ASN A 179 -9.79 8.79 19.11
N GLN A 180 -10.01 7.88 18.16
CA GLN A 180 -9.31 7.87 16.87
C GLN A 180 -9.46 9.16 16.06
N GLU A 181 -10.70 9.68 15.94
CA GLU A 181 -10.97 10.90 15.17
C GLU A 181 -10.30 12.12 15.80
N GLN A 182 -10.39 12.26 17.13
CA GLN A 182 -9.76 13.37 17.86
C GLN A 182 -8.23 13.30 17.79
N LEU A 183 -7.64 12.11 17.88
CA LEU A 183 -6.20 11.90 17.67
C LEU A 183 -5.79 12.31 16.27
N TRP A 184 -6.52 11.85 15.25
CA TRP A 184 -6.26 12.21 13.86
C TRP A 184 -6.35 13.72 13.65
N GLN A 185 -7.39 14.39 14.15
CA GLN A 185 -7.55 15.84 14.04
C GLN A 185 -6.42 16.60 14.73
N TYR A 186 -6.00 16.15 15.92
CA TYR A 186 -4.90 16.76 16.66
C TYR A 186 -3.60 16.68 15.86
N PHE A 187 -3.19 15.47 15.45
CA PHE A 187 -1.93 15.29 14.74
C PHE A 187 -1.94 15.90 13.34
N ALA A 188 -3.07 15.85 12.62
CA ALA A 188 -3.20 16.54 11.34
C ALA A 188 -2.95 18.05 11.50
N LYS A 189 -3.56 18.68 12.52
CA LYS A 189 -3.34 20.09 12.81
C LYS A 189 -1.90 20.37 13.26
N GLU A 190 -1.33 19.53 14.11
CA GLU A 190 0.03 19.73 14.63
C GLU A 190 1.08 19.61 13.51
N ILE A 191 0.99 18.57 12.68
CA ILE A 191 1.88 18.35 11.54
C ILE A 191 1.78 19.53 10.56
N MET A 192 0.57 19.95 10.20
CA MET A 192 0.37 21.04 9.25
C MET A 192 0.84 22.41 9.74
N ASN A 193 0.89 22.62 11.06
CA ASN A 193 1.44 23.85 11.66
C ASN A 193 2.94 23.75 11.97
N SER A 194 3.57 22.61 11.73
CA SER A 194 5.01 22.40 11.94
C SER A 194 5.84 22.79 10.71
N SER A 195 7.16 22.75 10.83
CA SER A 195 8.08 23.03 9.72
C SER A 195 8.00 22.03 8.57
N ILE A 196 7.45 20.83 8.79
CA ILE A 196 7.27 19.81 7.76
C ILE A 196 5.91 19.86 7.08
N GLY A 197 5.00 20.73 7.53
CA GLY A 197 3.62 20.86 7.04
C GLY A 197 3.54 21.33 5.59
N SER A 198 2.82 20.59 4.74
CA SER A 198 2.71 20.90 3.30
C SER A 198 1.45 20.29 2.69
N SER A 199 0.75 21.05 1.84
CA SER A 199 -0.40 20.56 1.07
C SER A 199 0.00 19.65 -0.10
N LYS A 200 1.28 19.61 -0.47
CA LYS A 200 1.84 18.70 -1.47
C LYS A 200 2.41 17.41 -0.85
N THR A 201 2.30 17.26 0.47
CA THR A 201 2.77 16.07 1.18
C THR A 201 1.58 15.34 1.78
N LYS A 202 1.53 14.01 1.61
CA LYS A 202 0.68 13.13 2.41
C LYS A 202 1.54 12.51 3.50
N TYR A 203 0.97 12.31 4.68
CA TYR A 203 1.69 11.77 5.83
C TYR A 203 1.16 10.38 6.15
N LEU A 204 2.06 9.41 6.26
CA LEU A 204 1.76 8.08 6.80
C LEU A 204 2.42 7.98 8.16
N ALA A 205 1.65 8.18 9.22
CA ALA A 205 2.16 8.35 10.57
C ALA A 205 1.84 7.16 11.47
N PHE A 206 2.79 6.77 12.31
CA PHE A 206 2.62 5.74 13.32
C PHE A 206 2.76 6.33 14.71
N LEU A 207 1.76 6.14 15.57
CA LEU A 207 1.76 6.60 16.95
C LEU A 207 2.62 5.66 17.81
N SER A 208 3.72 6.17 18.37
CA SER A 208 4.65 5.37 19.17
C SER A 208 4.00 4.74 20.40
N CYS A 209 3.08 5.46 21.04
CA CYS A 209 2.56 5.12 22.35
C CYS A 209 1.29 4.25 22.33
N THR A 210 0.92 3.67 21.19
CA THR A 210 -0.12 2.62 21.15
C THR A 210 0.29 1.46 22.05
N TYR A 211 -0.61 1.02 22.93
CA TYR A 211 -0.27 0.07 23.98
C TYR A 211 -1.41 -0.92 24.23
N PHE A 212 -1.12 -2.21 24.10
CA PHE A 212 -2.02 -3.27 24.52
C PHE A 212 -1.89 -3.50 26.04
N ASN A 213 -2.94 -3.15 26.75
CA ASN A 213 -3.06 -3.34 28.18
C ASN A 213 -3.57 -4.76 28.46
N LYS A 214 -2.64 -5.68 28.75
CA LYS A 214 -2.94 -7.09 29.05
C LYS A 214 -4.01 -7.27 30.13
N ASP A 215 -4.03 -6.41 31.15
CA ASP A 215 -4.95 -6.57 32.28
C ASP A 215 -6.40 -6.29 31.86
N LYS A 216 -6.61 -5.42 30.87
CA LYS A 216 -7.92 -5.17 30.23
C LYS A 216 -8.28 -6.24 29.21
N GLY A 217 -7.28 -6.82 28.53
CA GLY A 217 -7.48 -7.83 27.48
C GLY A 217 -8.16 -9.11 27.97
N PHE A 218 -8.02 -9.45 29.25
CA PHE A 218 -8.71 -10.59 29.87
C PHE A 218 -10.17 -10.32 30.27
N VAL A 219 -10.59 -9.05 30.28
CA VAL A 219 -11.92 -8.64 30.79
C VAL A 219 -12.90 -8.39 29.64
N SER A 220 -12.44 -7.92 28.48
CA SER A 220 -13.31 -7.67 27.32
C SER A 220 -13.33 -8.84 26.33
N ASN A 221 -14.50 -9.07 25.71
CA ASN A 221 -14.65 -9.97 24.56
C ASN A 221 -14.05 -9.40 23.27
N ASN A 222 -13.74 -8.09 23.24
CA ASN A 222 -13.10 -7.42 22.12
C ASN A 222 -11.66 -7.01 22.49
N ILE A 223 -10.68 -7.61 21.82
CA ILE A 223 -9.26 -7.37 22.09
C ILE A 223 -8.85 -5.90 21.87
N PHE A 224 -9.56 -5.18 21.01
CA PHE A 224 -9.29 -3.76 20.75
C PHE A 224 -9.69 -2.84 21.90
N ASP A 225 -10.58 -3.26 22.80
CA ASP A 225 -10.94 -2.46 23.98
C ASP A 225 -9.77 -2.35 24.98
N ALA A 226 -8.81 -3.29 24.88
CA ALA A 226 -7.59 -3.29 25.64
C ALA A 226 -6.44 -2.54 24.95
N ALA A 227 -6.63 -2.06 23.72
CA ALA A 227 -5.63 -1.29 22.98
C ALA A 227 -5.81 0.21 23.22
N GLU A 228 -4.94 0.79 24.04
CA GLU A 228 -4.89 2.22 24.33
C GLU A 228 -4.13 2.97 23.23
N GLY A 229 -4.61 4.13 22.81
CA GLY A 229 -4.01 4.89 21.70
C GLY A 229 -3.99 4.10 20.39
N TYR A 230 -4.94 3.19 20.17
CA TYR A 230 -5.08 2.45 18.92
C TYR A 230 -5.65 3.34 17.82
N VAL A 231 -5.01 3.37 16.65
CA VAL A 231 -5.47 4.18 15.51
C VAL A 231 -5.29 3.41 14.20
N ALA A 232 -6.30 3.50 13.35
CA ALA A 232 -6.25 3.33 11.90
C ALA A 232 -7.34 4.26 11.37
N PHE A 233 -6.92 5.42 10.88
CA PHE A 233 -7.83 6.47 10.38
C PHE A 233 -7.09 7.27 9.30
N GLY A 234 -7.69 7.36 8.13
CA GLY A 234 -7.12 7.98 6.95
C GLY A 234 -8.09 8.97 6.33
N GLY A 235 -7.56 10.11 5.92
CA GLY A 235 -8.34 11.15 5.27
C GLY A 235 -7.51 12.38 5.00
N GLY A 236 -7.97 13.26 4.12
CA GLY A 236 -7.28 14.51 3.78
C GLY A 236 -5.80 14.29 3.44
N GLY A 237 -4.91 14.77 4.31
CA GLY A 237 -3.46 14.64 4.16
C GLY A 237 -2.79 13.60 5.05
N LEU A 238 -3.51 12.90 5.94
CA LEU A 238 -2.92 12.06 6.99
C LEU A 238 -3.57 10.68 7.04
N ALA A 239 -2.75 9.64 7.00
CA ALA A 239 -3.05 8.28 7.41
C ALA A 239 -2.36 8.02 8.75
N LEU A 240 -3.14 7.80 9.81
CA LEU A 240 -2.65 7.64 11.17
C LEU A 240 -2.85 6.20 11.65
N LEU A 241 -1.76 5.54 12.03
CA LEU A 241 -1.69 4.13 12.41
C LEU A 241 -1.10 3.91 13.81
N GLY A 242 -1.52 2.83 14.46
CA GLY A 242 -0.98 2.40 15.74
C GLY A 242 0.27 1.55 15.57
N SER A 243 1.16 1.58 16.56
CA SER A 243 2.41 0.81 16.54
C SER A 243 2.31 -0.60 17.15
N ALA A 244 1.11 -1.02 17.60
CA ALA A 244 0.92 -2.24 18.41
C ALA A 244 1.45 -3.53 17.79
N CYS A 245 1.38 -3.66 16.46
CA CYS A 245 1.91 -4.82 15.73
C CYS A 245 3.17 -4.49 14.91
N LEU A 246 3.78 -3.32 15.10
CA LEU A 246 4.95 -2.89 14.31
C LEU A 246 6.15 -3.84 14.52
N TYR A 247 6.23 -4.52 15.66
CA TYR A 247 7.25 -5.54 15.93
C TYR A 247 7.20 -6.74 14.96
N THR A 248 6.08 -6.94 14.26
CA THR A 248 5.93 -8.00 13.25
C THR A 248 6.50 -7.60 11.89
N TRP A 249 6.72 -6.31 11.65
CA TRP A 249 7.24 -5.79 10.38
C TRP A 249 8.76 -5.99 10.31
N PRO A 250 9.33 -6.39 9.17
CA PRO A 250 10.77 -6.55 9.02
C PRO A 250 11.51 -5.20 9.03
N GLU A 251 12.76 -5.19 9.53
CA GLU A 251 13.68 -4.05 9.37
C GLU A 251 14.44 -4.09 8.03
N TYR A 252 14.60 -5.29 7.45
CA TYR A 252 15.43 -5.52 6.28
C TYR A 252 14.64 -6.23 5.17
N VAL A 253 14.94 -5.88 3.92
CA VAL A 253 14.32 -6.46 2.72
C VAL A 253 14.45 -7.98 2.68
N SER A 254 15.60 -8.50 3.12
CA SER A 254 15.88 -9.95 3.18
C SER A 254 14.93 -10.73 4.11
N ASN A 255 14.24 -10.08 5.05
CA ASN A 255 13.34 -10.74 5.98
C ASN A 255 11.86 -10.62 5.60
N VAL A 256 11.52 -9.91 4.52
CA VAL A 256 10.12 -9.63 4.14
C VAL A 256 9.35 -10.92 3.84
N LEU A 257 9.89 -11.79 2.99
CA LEU A 257 9.22 -13.03 2.59
C LEU A 257 9.09 -14.01 3.77
N ASP A 258 10.09 -14.05 4.66
CA ASP A 258 10.05 -14.89 5.85
C ASP A 258 8.99 -14.41 6.85
N ARG A 259 8.91 -13.09 7.09
CA ARG A 259 7.88 -12.51 7.98
C ARG A 259 6.46 -12.73 7.47
N PHE A 260 6.24 -12.72 6.15
CA PHE A 260 4.93 -13.08 5.58
C PHE A 260 4.56 -14.56 5.70
N LYS A 261 5.46 -15.41 6.19
CA LYS A 261 5.25 -16.86 6.42
C LYS A 261 5.48 -17.27 7.87
N ASP A 262 5.72 -16.31 8.76
CA ASP A 262 5.92 -16.56 10.17
C ASP A 262 4.58 -16.94 10.84
N GLU A 263 4.31 -18.25 10.84
CA GLU A 263 3.14 -18.88 11.47
C GLU A 263 3.24 -18.92 13.00
N SER A 264 4.27 -18.33 13.62
CA SER A 264 4.40 -18.26 15.07
C SER A 264 3.17 -17.59 15.69
N VAL A 265 2.66 -18.16 16.78
CA VAL A 265 1.45 -17.68 17.44
C VAL A 265 1.73 -16.38 18.20
N VAL A 266 0.85 -15.39 18.04
CA VAL A 266 0.88 -14.15 18.82
C VAL A 266 0.59 -14.48 20.29
N ASN A 267 1.46 -14.05 21.20
CA ASN A 267 1.18 -14.17 22.62
C ASN A 267 0.12 -13.14 23.05
N LYS A 268 -1.16 -13.53 22.93
CA LYS A 268 -2.34 -12.69 23.23
C LYS A 268 -2.45 -12.25 24.69
N SER A 269 -1.68 -12.87 25.60
CA SER A 269 -1.57 -12.42 27.00
C SER A 269 -0.68 -11.18 27.18
N GLN A 270 0.08 -10.79 26.15
CA GLN A 270 1.06 -9.71 26.21
C GLN A 270 0.93 -8.71 25.07
N PHE A 271 0.43 -9.12 23.90
CA PHE A 271 0.40 -8.32 22.68
C PHE A 271 -0.97 -8.36 22.02
N LEU A 272 -1.28 -7.28 21.29
CA LEU A 272 -2.47 -7.20 20.45
C LEU A 272 -2.37 -8.20 19.30
N ASP A 273 -3.44 -8.97 19.09
CA ASP A 273 -3.62 -9.82 17.91
C ASP A 273 -4.48 -9.09 16.86
N ASP A 274 -3.84 -8.26 16.04
CA ASP A 274 -4.47 -7.59 14.89
C ASP A 274 -4.24 -8.39 13.59
N SER A 275 -4.44 -9.71 13.66
CA SER A 275 -4.19 -10.63 12.53
C SER A 275 -5.43 -10.98 11.73
N CYS A 276 -6.58 -10.34 12.00
CA CYS A 276 -7.87 -10.73 11.44
C CYS A 276 -8.19 -12.22 11.69
N TYR A 277 -8.12 -12.64 12.95
CA TYR A 277 -8.43 -13.99 13.46
C TYR A 277 -7.46 -15.11 13.09
N ARG A 278 -6.35 -14.83 12.42
CA ARG A 278 -5.32 -15.84 12.11
C ARG A 278 -4.46 -16.24 13.31
N GLY A 279 -4.25 -15.32 14.24
CA GLY A 279 -3.47 -15.53 15.46
C GLY A 279 -1.96 -15.63 15.27
N THR A 280 -1.43 -15.26 14.09
CA THR A 280 -0.01 -15.44 13.74
C THR A 280 0.72 -14.12 13.52
N ILE A 281 2.05 -14.15 13.64
CA ILE A 281 2.93 -13.00 13.33
C ILE A 281 2.75 -12.55 11.87
N ALA A 282 2.73 -13.48 10.92
CA ALA A 282 2.45 -13.20 9.52
C ALA A 282 1.07 -12.54 9.34
N GLY A 283 0.06 -13.04 10.03
CA GLY A 283 -1.29 -12.48 9.98
C GLY A 283 -1.35 -11.03 10.49
N CYS A 284 -0.68 -10.71 11.59
CA CYS A 284 -0.55 -9.35 12.11
C CYS A 284 0.22 -8.44 11.14
N TYR A 285 1.33 -8.93 10.57
CA TYR A 285 2.11 -8.17 9.60
C TYR A 285 1.27 -7.84 8.36
N SER A 286 0.58 -8.83 7.80
CA SER A 286 -0.30 -8.67 6.65
C SER A 286 -1.44 -7.69 6.92
N THR A 287 -2.22 -7.89 7.98
CA THR A 287 -3.35 -7.00 8.28
C THR A 287 -2.91 -5.57 8.54
N THR A 288 -1.83 -5.36 9.30
CA THR A 288 -1.42 -3.98 9.64
C THR A 288 -0.71 -3.27 8.50
N LEU A 289 0.06 -3.96 7.64
CA LEU A 289 0.58 -3.38 6.40
C LEU A 289 -0.56 -3.07 5.42
N GLY A 290 -1.55 -3.94 5.33
CA GLY A 290 -2.76 -3.70 4.56
C GLY A 290 -3.59 -2.52 5.09
N SER A 291 -3.70 -2.36 6.40
CA SER A 291 -4.33 -1.19 7.01
C SER A 291 -3.56 0.09 6.66
N ALA A 292 -2.23 0.06 6.68
CA ALA A 292 -1.40 1.20 6.23
C ALA A 292 -1.69 1.59 4.77
N LEU A 293 -1.84 0.59 3.89
CA LEU A 293 -2.25 0.79 2.51
C LEU A 293 -3.66 1.38 2.41
N HIS A 294 -4.62 0.86 3.15
CA HIS A 294 -6.01 1.30 3.17
C HIS A 294 -6.13 2.76 3.61
N GLU A 295 -5.53 3.13 4.74
CA GLU A 295 -5.56 4.49 5.25
C GLU A 295 -4.82 5.46 4.32
N LEU A 296 -3.69 5.04 3.75
CA LEU A 296 -2.98 5.84 2.74
C LEU A 296 -3.87 6.09 1.52
N CYS A 297 -4.64 5.11 1.09
CA CYS A 297 -5.57 5.26 -0.03
C CYS A 297 -6.68 6.27 0.25
N HIS A 298 -7.18 6.38 1.49
CA HIS A 298 -8.10 7.45 1.86
C HIS A 298 -7.48 8.85 1.68
N THR A 299 -6.17 9.00 1.95
CA THR A 299 -5.47 10.27 1.67
C THR A 299 -5.31 10.56 0.16
N LEU A 300 -5.51 9.54 -0.68
CA LEU A 300 -5.51 9.60 -2.14
C LEU A 300 -6.93 9.63 -2.71
N ASP A 301 -7.89 10.08 -1.90
CA ASP A 301 -9.31 10.28 -2.22
C ASP A 301 -10.12 9.01 -2.53
N LEU A 302 -9.61 7.81 -2.21
CA LEU A 302 -10.39 6.58 -2.39
C LEU A 302 -11.45 6.44 -1.29
N GLY A 303 -12.70 6.16 -1.69
CA GLY A 303 -13.79 5.80 -0.79
C GLY A 303 -13.81 4.30 -0.50
N HIS A 304 -14.60 3.88 0.49
CA HIS A 304 -14.77 2.46 0.80
C HIS A 304 -15.44 1.72 -0.36
N THR A 305 -15.05 0.47 -0.57
CA THR A 305 -15.70 -0.45 -1.51
C THR A 305 -16.16 -1.71 -0.80
N ARG A 306 -17.15 -2.41 -1.35
CA ARG A 306 -17.67 -3.65 -0.74
C ARG A 306 -16.61 -4.76 -0.69
N THR A 307 -15.72 -4.78 -1.68
CA THR A 307 -14.66 -5.77 -1.84
C THR A 307 -13.32 -5.08 -1.98
N GLY A 308 -12.25 -5.87 -1.88
CA GLY A 308 -10.91 -5.41 -2.19
C GLY A 308 -10.23 -4.57 -1.12
N ILE A 309 -9.15 -3.85 -1.48
CA ILE A 309 -8.34 -3.10 -0.52
C ILE A 309 -9.14 -2.06 0.26
N MET A 310 -10.00 -1.30 -0.43
CA MET A 310 -10.89 -0.33 0.22
C MET A 310 -12.13 -1.00 0.87
N GLY A 311 -12.19 -2.33 0.87
CA GLY A 311 -13.10 -3.16 1.65
C GLY A 311 -12.33 -3.96 2.71
N ARG A 312 -12.46 -5.29 2.72
CA ARG A 312 -11.75 -6.19 3.67
C ARG A 312 -10.54 -6.92 3.09
N GLY A 313 -10.23 -6.73 1.80
CA GLY A 313 -9.13 -7.42 1.11
C GLY A 313 -7.74 -7.02 1.62
N PHE A 314 -7.61 -5.87 2.29
CA PHE A 314 -6.35 -5.44 2.90
C PHE A 314 -5.80 -6.42 3.94
N ASN A 315 -6.66 -7.24 4.57
CA ASN A 315 -6.20 -8.25 5.52
C ASN A 315 -5.25 -9.27 4.89
N ASN A 316 -5.29 -9.46 3.57
CA ASN A 316 -4.57 -10.52 2.87
C ASN A 316 -3.46 -9.99 1.95
N ILE A 317 -2.85 -8.83 2.26
CA ILE A 317 -1.77 -8.24 1.44
C ILE A 317 -0.57 -9.18 1.24
N GLN A 318 -0.31 -10.09 2.18
CA GLN A 318 0.72 -11.13 2.06
C GLN A 318 0.55 -12.01 0.80
N ASP A 319 -0.68 -12.19 0.31
CA ASP A 319 -1.00 -13.02 -0.85
C ASP A 319 -0.28 -12.54 -2.11
N PHE A 320 -0.03 -11.23 -2.23
CA PHE A 320 0.77 -10.65 -3.33
C PHE A 320 2.17 -11.29 -3.43
N PHE A 321 2.74 -11.66 -2.29
CA PHE A 321 4.09 -12.23 -2.18
C PHE A 321 4.10 -13.75 -2.14
N ILE A 322 3.17 -14.37 -1.42
CA ILE A 322 3.27 -15.80 -1.10
C ILE A 322 2.49 -16.71 -2.06
N LYS A 323 1.38 -16.27 -2.68
CA LYS A 323 0.61 -17.13 -3.59
C LYS A 323 1.41 -17.43 -4.86
N ASP A 324 1.42 -18.69 -5.29
CA ASP A 324 2.08 -19.12 -6.53
C ASP A 324 1.14 -18.95 -7.72
N ASP A 325 1.54 -18.09 -8.66
CA ASP A 325 0.78 -17.82 -9.87
C ASP A 325 1.19 -18.75 -11.05
N TYR A 326 2.21 -19.61 -10.86
CA TYR A 326 2.90 -20.26 -11.98
C TYR A 326 2.06 -21.31 -12.73
N ASP A 327 1.31 -22.16 -12.04
CA ASP A 327 0.52 -23.21 -12.71
C ASP A 327 -0.60 -22.62 -13.59
N LYS A 328 -1.15 -21.46 -13.24
CA LYS A 328 -2.25 -20.81 -13.99
C LYS A 328 -1.77 -20.07 -15.24
N ASN A 329 -0.57 -19.50 -15.20
CA ASN A 329 0.03 -18.79 -16.34
C ASN A 329 0.45 -19.72 -17.50
N ARG A 330 0.49 -21.05 -17.26
CA ARG A 330 0.78 -22.05 -18.30
C ARG A 330 -0.44 -22.45 -19.13
N GLU A 331 -1.63 -22.45 -18.53
CA GLU A 331 -2.87 -22.82 -19.23
C GLU A 331 -3.47 -21.66 -20.05
N MET A 332 -3.25 -20.42 -19.61
CA MET A 332 -3.79 -19.23 -20.28
C MET A 332 -2.69 -18.44 -20.97
N GLY A 333 -2.38 -18.81 -22.21
CA GLY A 333 -1.46 -18.07 -23.07
C GLY A 333 -1.85 -16.59 -23.17
N LYS A 334 -1.15 -15.74 -22.39
CA LYS A 334 -1.16 -14.27 -22.39
C LYS A 334 -2.55 -13.58 -22.39
N PHE A 335 -2.79 -12.87 -21.29
CA PHE A 335 -3.79 -11.80 -21.07
C PHE A 335 -5.23 -12.22 -20.81
N TYR A 336 -5.51 -12.77 -19.63
CA TYR A 336 -6.65 -12.36 -18.79
C TYR A 336 -6.34 -12.85 -17.38
N ILE A 337 -5.86 -11.96 -16.50
CA ILE A 337 -5.85 -12.27 -15.07
C ILE A 337 -7.29 -12.10 -14.63
N ASP A 338 -7.93 -13.18 -14.21
CA ASP A 338 -9.20 -13.08 -13.51
C ASP A 338 -8.92 -12.43 -12.14
N LEU A 339 -9.07 -11.11 -12.09
CA LEU A 339 -9.02 -10.29 -10.89
C LEU A 339 -10.20 -10.58 -9.94
N SER A 340 -10.90 -11.72 -10.05
CA SER A 340 -11.81 -12.21 -9.03
C SER A 340 -11.15 -13.23 -8.09
N GLU A 341 -9.99 -13.80 -8.46
CA GLU A 341 -9.36 -14.91 -7.71
C GLU A 341 -8.32 -14.50 -6.66
N PHE A 342 -7.92 -13.23 -6.59
CA PHE A 342 -7.08 -12.73 -5.49
C PHE A 342 -7.94 -12.13 -4.38
N ASP A 343 -8.00 -12.69 -3.18
CA ASP A 343 -8.75 -12.05 -2.05
C ASP A 343 -8.27 -10.62 -1.69
N PHE A 344 -7.12 -10.20 -2.24
CA PHE A 344 -6.51 -8.87 -2.19
C PHE A 344 -7.00 -7.89 -3.29
N ASN A 345 -7.98 -8.27 -4.12
CA ASN A 345 -8.38 -7.57 -5.35
C ASN A 345 -8.57 -6.06 -5.18
N TRP A 346 -8.24 -5.28 -6.21
CA TRP A 346 -8.62 -3.88 -6.28
C TRP A 346 -9.83 -3.72 -7.17
N THR A 347 -10.73 -2.80 -6.82
CA THR A 347 -11.81 -2.43 -7.73
C THR A 347 -11.26 -1.54 -8.84
N ALA A 348 -11.82 -1.67 -10.05
CA ALA A 348 -11.34 -0.94 -11.22
C ALA A 348 -11.39 0.58 -11.05
N ASN A 349 -12.40 1.09 -10.33
CA ASN A 349 -12.53 2.51 -10.01
C ASN A 349 -11.40 3.00 -9.10
N CYS A 350 -11.02 2.24 -8.06
CA CYS A 350 -9.90 2.59 -7.19
C CYS A 350 -8.58 2.68 -7.97
N LEU A 351 -8.26 1.69 -8.81
CA LEU A 351 -7.05 1.72 -9.65
C LEU A 351 -7.07 2.87 -10.65
N SER A 352 -8.24 3.17 -11.24
CA SER A 352 -8.40 4.30 -12.14
C SER A 352 -8.15 5.63 -11.43
N ILE A 353 -8.71 5.82 -10.21
CA ILE A 353 -8.45 7.03 -9.40
C ILE A 353 -6.95 7.17 -9.14
N LEU A 354 -6.30 6.12 -8.67
CA LEU A 354 -4.86 6.12 -8.38
C LEU A 354 -4.01 6.47 -9.62
N ASN A 355 -4.34 5.91 -10.78
CA ASN A 355 -3.62 6.18 -12.03
C ASN A 355 -3.62 7.67 -12.44
N TYR A 356 -4.70 8.39 -12.11
CA TYR A 356 -4.86 9.81 -12.45
C TYR A 356 -4.56 10.78 -11.29
N HIS A 357 -4.49 10.30 -10.05
CA HIS A 357 -4.25 11.13 -8.86
C HIS A 357 -2.88 11.83 -8.90
N LYS A 358 -2.80 13.10 -8.46
CA LYS A 358 -1.58 13.97 -8.56
C LYS A 358 -0.32 13.35 -7.94
N TRP A 359 -0.49 12.50 -6.93
CA TRP A 359 0.62 11.83 -6.27
C TRP A 359 1.24 10.71 -7.09
N LEU A 360 0.58 10.23 -8.15
CA LEU A 360 1.07 9.17 -9.03
C LEU A 360 1.19 9.62 -10.49
N ASN A 361 0.37 10.60 -10.88
CA ASN A 361 0.25 11.05 -12.25
C ASN A 361 1.21 12.21 -12.56
N SER A 362 1.92 12.14 -13.68
CA SER A 362 2.89 13.18 -14.12
C SER A 362 2.30 14.11 -15.19
N PHE A 363 0.98 14.22 -15.27
CA PHE A 363 0.31 15.01 -16.30
C PHE A 363 0.59 16.51 -16.10
N LYS A 364 1.19 17.15 -17.13
CA LYS A 364 1.50 18.58 -17.15
C LYS A 364 0.43 19.31 -17.97
N ASN A 365 -0.63 19.80 -17.35
CA ASN A 365 -1.56 20.69 -18.05
C ASN A 365 -2.25 21.67 -17.09
N ILE A 366 -2.83 22.73 -17.65
CA ILE A 366 -3.41 23.86 -16.93
C ILE A 366 -4.63 23.37 -16.13
N SER A 367 -4.50 23.38 -14.80
CA SER A 367 -5.59 23.09 -13.87
C SER A 367 -6.63 24.20 -13.93
N LEU A 368 -7.86 23.84 -14.30
CA LEU A 368 -9.03 24.73 -14.29
C LEU A 368 -10.13 24.22 -13.35
N GLY A 369 -9.85 23.14 -12.62
CA GLY A 369 -10.79 22.47 -11.73
C GLY A 369 -11.92 21.73 -12.44
N ILE A 370 -12.76 21.09 -11.64
CA ILE A 370 -13.96 20.38 -12.07
C ILE A 370 -15.17 21.16 -11.54
N ASN A 371 -16.18 21.39 -12.37
CA ASN A 371 -17.42 22.06 -11.98
C ASN A 371 -18.58 21.06 -11.94
N PHE A 372 -19.45 21.21 -10.94
CA PHE A 372 -20.72 20.49 -10.84
C PHE A 372 -21.89 21.46 -10.83
N ASN A 373 -22.82 21.30 -11.77
CA ASN A 373 -24.09 21.99 -11.78
C ASN A 373 -25.17 21.09 -11.16
N SER A 374 -25.61 21.44 -9.95
CA SER A 374 -26.60 20.67 -9.19
C SER A 374 -27.99 20.63 -9.84
N SER A 375 -28.42 21.70 -10.53
CA SER A 375 -29.74 21.74 -11.18
C SER A 375 -29.85 20.81 -12.39
N MET A 376 -28.73 20.54 -13.05
CA MET A 376 -28.65 19.69 -14.24
C MET A 376 -28.01 18.33 -13.97
N HIS A 377 -27.54 18.09 -12.74
CA HIS A 377 -26.68 16.96 -12.35
C HIS A 377 -25.48 16.77 -13.30
N LEU A 378 -24.85 17.87 -13.72
CA LEU A 378 -23.87 17.88 -14.80
C LEU A 378 -22.46 18.21 -14.27
N LEU A 379 -21.52 17.30 -14.50
CA LEU A 379 -20.09 17.49 -14.27
C LEU A 379 -19.41 17.98 -15.54
N ARG A 380 -18.46 18.92 -15.39
CA ARG A 380 -17.60 19.44 -16.48
C ARG A 380 -16.15 19.54 -16.03
N SER A 381 -15.23 19.07 -16.86
CA SER A 381 -13.78 19.29 -16.71
C SER A 381 -13.15 19.53 -18.07
N LEU A 382 -12.29 20.53 -18.17
CA LEU A 382 -11.51 20.83 -19.38
C LEU A 382 -10.33 19.87 -19.58
N ALA A 383 -9.87 19.21 -18.52
CA ALA A 383 -8.86 18.15 -18.62
C ALA A 383 -9.47 16.81 -19.04
N GLY A 384 -10.79 16.64 -18.89
CA GLY A 384 -11.53 15.42 -19.21
C GLY A 384 -11.71 14.52 -17.99
N ILE A 385 -12.96 14.22 -17.66
CA ILE A 385 -13.39 13.38 -16.55
C ILE A 385 -12.90 11.94 -16.76
N ARG A 386 -12.42 11.33 -15.66
CA ARG A 386 -11.88 9.95 -15.66
C ARG A 386 -12.67 9.00 -14.77
N VAL A 387 -13.02 9.43 -13.57
CA VAL A 387 -13.88 8.63 -12.68
C VAL A 387 -14.90 9.53 -12.02
N VAL A 388 -16.14 9.04 -11.95
CA VAL A 388 -17.22 9.65 -11.16
C VAL A 388 -17.75 8.59 -10.21
N GLU A 389 -17.94 8.94 -8.94
CA GLU A 389 -18.52 8.05 -7.94
C GLU A 389 -19.65 8.73 -7.17
N LEU A 390 -20.68 7.96 -6.85
CA LEU A 390 -21.66 8.28 -5.81
C LEU A 390 -21.26 7.50 -4.56
N ARG A 391 -20.99 8.21 -3.47
CA ARG A 391 -20.62 7.64 -2.19
C ARG A 391 -21.68 7.93 -1.13
N SER A 392 -21.92 6.98 -0.22
CA SER A 392 -22.74 7.24 0.97
C SER A 392 -22.07 8.32 1.81
N LYS A 393 -22.82 9.30 2.34
CA LYS A 393 -22.23 10.38 3.14
C LYS A 393 -21.56 9.91 4.43
N GLU A 394 -22.14 8.92 5.12
CA GLU A 394 -21.66 8.50 6.44
C GLU A 394 -20.37 7.69 6.39
N LYS A 395 -20.28 6.74 5.46
CA LYS A 395 -19.17 5.76 5.40
C LYS A 395 -18.27 5.93 4.19
N GLU A 396 -18.54 6.92 3.34
CA GLU A 396 -17.91 7.07 2.02
C GLU A 396 -17.93 5.79 1.15
N LEU A 397 -18.88 4.89 1.41
CA LEU A 397 -19.04 3.66 0.66
C LEU A 397 -19.48 3.98 -0.76
N VAL A 398 -18.73 3.51 -1.75
CA VAL A 398 -19.07 3.65 -3.16
C VAL A 398 -20.34 2.86 -3.46
N ILE A 399 -21.40 3.58 -3.82
CA ILE A 399 -22.70 3.06 -4.21
C ILE A 399 -22.70 2.76 -5.71
N LYS A 400 -22.19 3.71 -6.49
CA LYS A 400 -22.12 3.64 -7.96
C LYS A 400 -20.86 4.33 -8.46
N HIS A 401 -20.33 3.87 -9.59
CA HIS A 401 -19.20 4.52 -10.25
C HIS A 401 -19.31 4.44 -11.77
N TRP A 402 -18.62 5.37 -12.45
CA TRP A 402 -18.40 5.38 -13.89
C TRP A 402 -16.93 5.66 -14.17
N ILE A 403 -16.33 4.88 -15.07
CA ILE A 403 -14.92 4.99 -15.46
C ILE A 403 -14.83 5.36 -16.94
N PHE A 404 -13.97 6.33 -17.24
CA PHE A 404 -13.70 6.87 -18.58
C PHE A 404 -12.19 6.82 -18.85
N ASP A 405 -11.61 5.63 -18.81
CA ASP A 405 -10.17 5.32 -18.96
C ASP A 405 -9.69 5.25 -20.43
N LYS A 406 -10.62 5.25 -21.38
CA LYS A 406 -10.32 5.17 -22.81
C LYS A 406 -9.62 6.42 -23.35
N LYS A 407 -9.03 6.27 -24.55
CA LYS A 407 -8.34 7.35 -25.28
C LYS A 407 -9.23 8.58 -25.54
N VAL A 408 -10.53 8.39 -25.67
CA VAL A 408 -11.48 9.48 -25.88
C VAL A 408 -11.79 10.17 -24.55
N LEU A 409 -11.46 11.46 -24.45
CA LEU A 409 -11.71 12.26 -23.26
C LEU A 409 -13.19 12.58 -23.09
N LYS A 410 -13.67 12.50 -21.84
CA LYS A 410 -15.05 12.83 -21.46
C LYS A 410 -15.09 14.20 -20.79
N TYR A 411 -15.35 15.28 -21.53
CA TYR A 411 -15.32 16.64 -20.96
C TYR A 411 -16.55 17.00 -20.11
N GLN A 412 -17.65 16.27 -20.30
CA GLN A 412 -18.88 16.47 -19.54
C GLN A 412 -19.56 15.12 -19.26
N PHE A 413 -20.18 14.99 -18.10
CA PHE A 413 -20.94 13.81 -17.71
C PHE A 413 -22.17 14.22 -16.91
N GLN A 414 -23.35 13.85 -17.39
CA GLN A 414 -24.60 14.01 -16.67
C GLN A 414 -24.85 12.75 -15.86
N ILE A 415 -25.02 12.90 -14.54
CA ILE A 415 -25.33 11.78 -13.66
C ILE A 415 -26.79 11.38 -13.93
N PRO A 416 -27.07 10.10 -14.24
CA PRO A 416 -28.44 9.64 -14.48
C PRO A 416 -29.34 9.91 -13.28
N ILE A 417 -30.54 10.44 -13.51
CA ILE A 417 -31.43 10.87 -12.43
C ILE A 417 -31.96 9.67 -11.63
N GLU A 418 -32.08 8.51 -12.26
CA GLU A 418 -32.58 7.28 -11.64
C GLU A 418 -31.63 6.77 -10.55
N GLU A 419 -30.33 7.03 -10.70
CA GLU A 419 -29.30 6.68 -9.71
C GLU A 419 -29.28 7.68 -8.54
N LEU A 420 -30.01 8.79 -8.67
CA LEU A 420 -30.19 9.83 -7.67
C LEU A 420 -31.59 9.78 -7.03
N SER A 421 -32.51 8.92 -7.50
CA SER A 421 -33.92 8.91 -7.07
C SER A 421 -34.41 7.57 -6.50
N GLY A 422 -33.52 6.73 -5.96
CA GLY A 422 -33.88 5.35 -5.60
C GLY A 422 -33.13 4.74 -4.40
N SER A 423 -32.88 5.49 -3.34
CA SER A 423 -32.20 4.95 -2.15
C SER A 423 -32.80 5.45 -0.84
N ASP A 424 -32.76 4.63 0.21
CA ASP A 424 -33.00 5.01 1.62
C ASP A 424 -32.01 6.07 2.17
N VAL A 425 -31.25 6.72 1.28
CA VAL A 425 -30.17 7.65 1.57
C VAL A 425 -30.59 9.04 1.12
N ASN A 426 -30.79 9.96 2.07
CA ASN A 426 -31.23 11.33 1.78
C ASN A 426 -30.14 12.23 1.16
N GLU A 427 -28.88 11.81 1.23
CA GLU A 427 -27.74 12.61 0.79
C GLU A 427 -26.54 11.74 0.39
N VAL A 428 -25.95 12.06 -0.77
CA VAL A 428 -24.77 11.38 -1.31
C VAL A 428 -23.61 12.35 -1.47
N THR A 429 -22.39 11.82 -1.49
CA THR A 429 -21.21 12.55 -1.91
C THR A 429 -20.88 12.18 -3.35
N ILE A 430 -20.87 13.18 -4.23
CA ILE A 430 -20.40 13.04 -5.61
C ILE A 430 -18.90 13.30 -5.60
N PHE A 431 -18.13 12.27 -5.96
CA PHE A 431 -16.70 12.37 -6.20
C PHE A 431 -16.41 12.34 -7.69
N CYS A 432 -15.48 13.17 -8.15
CA CYS A 432 -15.01 13.17 -9.53
C CYS A 432 -13.51 13.42 -9.56
N ILE A 433 -12.81 12.71 -10.43
CA ILE A 433 -11.40 12.98 -10.78
C ILE A 433 -11.26 13.11 -12.29
N ASP A 434 -10.42 14.04 -12.73
CA ASP A 434 -10.12 14.26 -14.14
C ASP A 434 -8.72 13.79 -14.53
N ASN A 435 -8.39 13.94 -15.82
CA ASN A 435 -7.13 13.47 -16.39
C ASN A 435 -5.89 14.21 -15.85
N ALA A 436 -6.05 15.42 -15.31
CA ALA A 436 -4.99 16.19 -14.67
C ALA A 436 -4.82 15.83 -13.18
N GLY A 437 -5.69 14.97 -12.65
CA GLY A 437 -5.70 14.58 -11.24
C GLY A 437 -6.36 15.61 -10.33
N GLU A 438 -7.11 16.57 -10.87
CA GLU A 438 -7.97 17.40 -10.04
C GLU A 438 -9.12 16.57 -9.51
N THR A 439 -9.47 16.80 -8.25
CA THR A 439 -10.56 16.10 -7.58
C THR A 439 -11.65 17.09 -7.15
N LEU A 440 -12.90 16.63 -7.23
CA LEU A 440 -14.08 17.33 -6.74
C LEU A 440 -14.82 16.38 -5.82
N LYS A 441 -15.22 16.88 -4.65
CA LYS A 441 -16.05 16.17 -3.70
C LYS A 441 -17.14 17.11 -3.21
N VAL A 442 -18.39 16.82 -3.57
CA VAL A 442 -19.55 17.67 -3.24
C VAL A 442 -20.67 16.85 -2.64
N SER A 443 -21.26 17.34 -1.55
CA SER A 443 -22.47 16.76 -0.98
C SER A 443 -23.70 17.18 -1.77
N HIS A 444 -24.55 16.23 -2.10
CA HIS A 444 -25.75 16.44 -2.88
C HIS A 444 -26.94 15.74 -2.22
N LYS A 445 -27.97 16.52 -1.89
CA LYS A 445 -29.22 16.00 -1.34
C LYS A 445 -30.04 15.39 -2.47
N LEU A 446 -30.53 14.17 -2.25
CA LEU A 446 -31.44 13.53 -3.18
C LEU A 446 -32.83 14.10 -2.90
N ASN A 447 -33.43 14.75 -3.89
CA ASN A 447 -34.82 15.20 -3.78
C ASN A 447 -35.69 13.94 -3.79
N CYS A 448 -36.20 13.56 -2.62
CA CYS A 448 -37.16 12.47 -2.46
C CYS A 448 -38.53 12.89 -3.02
#